data_AF-A0A842I494-F1
#
_entry.id   AF-A0A842I494-F1
#
_cell.length_a   1.000
_cell.length_b   1.000
_cell.length_c   1.000
_cell.angle_alpha   90.00
_cell.angle_beta   90.00
_cell.angle_gamma   90.00
#
_symmetry.space_group_name_H-M   'P 1'
#
loop_
_entity.id
_entity.type
_entity.pdbx_description
1 polymer ?
#
loop_
_entity_poly.entity_id
_entity_poly.type
_entity_poly.pdbx_seq_one_letter_code
_entity_poly.pdbx_strand_id
1 'polypeptide(L)' 'MSRHLADHGHARGTGRVRAFMRIARAGRGFWHRSEAAAGNRRLVEFLRIARGRSA' A
#
# COMPACT_ATOMS: atom_id res chain seq x y z
N MET A 1 -16.95 -9.14 45.86
CA MET A 1 -16.47 -7.87 45.27
C MET A 1 -16.72 -7.94 43.76
N SER A 2 -17.95 -7.63 43.32
CA SER A 2 -18.29 -7.60 41.89
C SER A 2 -17.77 -6.30 41.29
N ARG A 3 -16.89 -6.40 40.30
CA ARG A 3 -16.31 -5.25 39.60
C ARG A 3 -17.37 -4.66 38.68
N HIS A 4 -17.62 -3.35 38.77
CA HIS A 4 -18.72 -2.69 38.06
C HIS A 4 -18.30 -2.44 36.60
N LEU A 5 -19.24 -2.58 35.66
CA LEU A 5 -18.95 -2.40 34.22
C LEU A 5 -18.42 -1.00 33.89
N ALA A 6 -18.75 0.02 34.69
CA ALA A 6 -18.18 1.36 34.52
C ALA A 6 -16.70 1.47 34.92
N ASP A 7 -16.16 0.49 35.65
CA ASP A 7 -14.73 0.41 35.97
C ASP A 7 -13.90 -0.05 34.77
N HIS A 8 -14.56 -0.52 33.69
CA HIS A 8 -13.92 -0.79 32.42
C HIS A 8 -13.77 0.51 31.63
N GLY A 9 -12.78 1.31 32.03
CA GLY A 9 -12.29 2.43 31.24
C GLY A 9 -11.81 1.91 29.88
N HIS A 10 -12.69 1.92 28.88
CA HIS A 10 -12.27 1.79 27.50
C HIS A 10 -11.37 2.98 27.21
N ALA A 11 -10.06 2.76 27.17
CA ALA A 11 -9.10 3.74 26.67
C ALA A 11 -9.33 3.94 25.17
N ARG A 12 -10.42 4.65 24.82
CA ARG A 12 -10.91 4.85 23.44
C ARG A 12 -9.95 5.70 22.59
N GLY A 13 -8.89 6.25 23.17
CA GLY A 13 -7.95 7.15 22.49
C GLY A 13 -6.63 6.52 22.01
N THR A 14 -6.06 5.58 22.75
CA THR A 14 -4.65 5.17 22.52
C THR A 14 -4.49 4.20 21.36
N GLY A 15 -5.44 3.27 21.18
CA GLY A 15 -5.39 2.27 20.10
C GLY A 15 -5.50 2.90 18.70
N ARG A 16 -6.37 3.90 18.52
CA ARG A 16 -6.55 4.59 17.24
C ARG A 16 -5.34 5.42 16.86
N VAL A 17 -4.78 6.18 17.81
CA VAL A 17 -3.55 6.98 17.57
C VAL A 17 -2.37 6.08 17.25
N ARG A 18 -2.22 4.95 17.97
CA ARG A 18 -1.18 3.95 17.68
C ARG A 18 -1.36 3.34 16.28
N ALA A 19 -2.59 2.99 15.90
CA ALA A 19 -2.89 2.45 14.58
C ALA A 19 -2.60 3.46 13.46
N PHE A 20 -2.99 4.72 13.65
CA PHE A 20 -2.70 5.82 12.73
C PHE A 20 -1.19 6.02 12.56
N MET A 21 -0.45 6.13 13.66
CA MET A 21 1.00 6.29 13.64
C MET A 21 1.72 5.11 12.98
N ARG A 22 1.20 3.88 13.12
CA ARG A 22 1.72 2.69 12.42
C ARG A 22 1.54 2.79 10.91
N ILE A 23 0.37 3.23 10.45
CA ILE A 23 0.08 3.40 9.02
C ILE A 23 0.92 4.55 8.44
N ALA A 24 1.03 5.67 9.15
CA ALA A 24 1.83 6.82 8.70
C ALA A 24 3.33 6.51 8.59
N ARG A 25 3.87 5.65 9.46
CA ARG A 25 5.28 5.22 9.45
C ARG A 25 5.56 4.05 8.52
N ALA A 26 4.56 3.22 8.22
CA ALA A 26 4.66 2.25 7.15
C ALA A 26 4.70 3.03 5.84
N GLY A 27 5.91 3.33 5.35
CA GLY A 27 6.14 4.09 4.14
C GLY A 27 5.24 3.62 3.00
N ARG A 28 4.91 4.53 2.06
CA ARG A 28 3.95 4.36 0.94
C ARG A 28 4.34 3.28 -0.09
N GLY A 29 4.83 2.12 0.35
CA GLY A 29 5.32 1.02 -0.48
C GLY A 29 4.23 0.28 -1.24
N PHE A 30 2.94 0.47 -0.89
CA PHE A 30 1.85 -0.21 -1.59
C PHE A 30 1.39 0.49 -2.87
N TRP A 31 1.71 1.78 -3.05
CA TRP A 31 1.25 2.57 -4.20
C TRP A 31 2.24 2.61 -5.35
N HIS A 32 3.52 2.37 -5.07
CA HIS A 32 4.52 2.19 -6.10
C HIS A 32 4.65 0.69 -6.38
N ARG A 33 3.87 0.19 -7.35
CA ARG A 33 4.26 -1.05 -8.01
C ARG A 33 5.66 -0.79 -8.56
N SER A 34 6.66 -1.49 -8.04
CA SER A 34 7.98 -1.51 -8.66
C SER A 34 7.78 -2.15 -10.02
N GLU A 35 7.54 -1.34 -11.04
CA GLU A 35 7.67 -1.82 -12.41
C GLU A 35 9.11 -2.33 -12.50
N ALA A 36 9.26 -3.64 -12.71
CA ALA A 36 10.58 -4.23 -12.87
C ALA A 36 11.33 -3.40 -13.92
N ALA A 37 12.62 -3.12 -13.68
CA ALA A 37 13.44 -2.28 -14.54
C ALA A 37 13.11 -2.60 -16.00
N ALA A 38 12.64 -1.59 -16.73
CA ALA A 38 12.14 -1.76 -18.08
C ALA A 38 13.27 -2.22 -19.01
N GLY A 39 13.53 -3.52 -19.04
CA GLY A 39 14.51 -4.14 -19.91
C GLY A 39 14.01 -4.17 -21.35
N ASN A 40 14.64 -5.01 -22.17
CA ASN A 40 14.37 -5.14 -23.61
C ASN A 40 12.90 -5.40 -23.99
N ARG A 41 12.03 -5.74 -23.03
CA ARG A 41 10.59 -5.92 -23.23
C ARG A 41 9.91 -4.71 -23.88
N ARG A 42 10.17 -3.49 -23.42
CA ARG A 42 9.53 -2.28 -24.01
C ARG A 42 9.97 -2.05 -25.45
N LEU A 43 11.23 -2.32 -25.76
CA LEU A 43 11.78 -2.23 -27.13
C LEU A 43 11.11 -3.26 -28.05
N VAL A 44 10.95 -4.50 -27.59
CA VAL A 44 10.28 -5.57 -28.34
C VAL A 44 8.81 -5.23 -28.59
N GLU A 45 8.10 -4.74 -27.57
CA GLU A 45 6.71 -4.31 -27.69
C GLU A 45 6.57 -3.14 -28.69
N PHE A 46 7.47 -2.16 -28.64
CA PHE A 46 7.51 -1.05 -29.59
C PHE A 46 7.70 -1.53 -31.04
N LEU A 47 8.69 -2.39 -31.29
CA LEU A 47 8.95 -2.92 -32.64
C LEU A 47 7.77 -3.75 -33.18
N ARG A 48 7.06 -4.47 -32.30
CA ARG A 48 5.86 -5.23 -32.67
C ARG A 48 4.74 -4.31 -33.12
N ILE A 49 4.47 -3.23 -32.37
CA ILE A 49 3.44 -2.25 -32.72
C ILE A 49 3.80 -1.55 -34.03
N ALA A 50 5.06 -1.11 -34.18
CA ALA A 50 5.54 -0.45 -35.39
C ALA A 50 5.34 -1.33 -36.63
N ARG A 51 5.68 -2.62 -36.52
CA ARG A 51 5.53 -3.59 -37.62
C ARG A 51 4.06 -3.94 -37.92
N GLY A 52 3.20 -3.95 -36.90
CA GLY A 52 1.76 -4.16 -37.08
C GLY A 52 1.03 -2.96 -37.70
N ARG A 53 1.60 -1.74 -37.63
CA ARG A 53 1.05 -0.53 -38.26
C ARG A 53 1.52 -0.30 -39.68
N SER A 54 2.56 -1.00 -40.13
CA SER A 54 3.12 -0.91 -41.49
C SER A 54 2.53 -1.94 -42.46
N ALA A 55 1.52 -2.70 -42.04
CA ALA A 55 0.82 -3.70 -42.85
C ALA A 55 -0.53 -3.17 -43.34
#